data_AF-A0A9E3GHA2-F1
#
_entry.id   AF-A0A9E3GHA2-F1
#
_cell.length_a   1.000
_cell.length_b   1.000
_cell.length_c   1.000
_cell.angle_alpha   90.00
_cell.angle_beta   90.00
_cell.angle_gamma   90.00
#
_symmetry.space_group_name_H-M   'P 1'
#
loop_
_entity.id
_entity.type
_entity.pdbx_description
1 polymer ?
#
loop_
_entity_poly.entity_id
_entity_poly.type
_entity_poly.pdbx_seq_one_letter_code
_entity_poly.pdbx_strand_id
1 'polypeptide(L)'
;GEFAALHVIDTPDVGAAVVARVIDRALASRAGLARAYFGERPGHPVVLARRHWRDVLAAVSGDTGAGSYLRRRADVENVDCSDLASGRDVDEAARP
;
A
#
# COMPACT_ATOMS: atom_id res chain seq x y z
N GLY A 1 12.57 -13.06 5.16
CA GLY A 1 13.02 -11.65 5.28
C GLY A 1 11.98 -10.88 6.06
N GLU A 2 12.34 -9.76 6.69
CA GLU A 2 11.38 -8.90 7.39
C GLU A 2 10.63 -7.99 6.40
N PHE A 3 9.33 -7.81 6.64
CA PHE A 3 8.42 -6.97 5.86
C PHE A 3 7.58 -6.12 6.80
N ALA A 4 7.16 -4.95 6.32
CA ALA A 4 6.17 -4.11 6.98
C ALA A 4 4.99 -3.86 6.02
N ALA A 5 3.77 -3.97 6.54
CA ALA A 5 2.55 -3.56 5.85
C ALA A 5 2.09 -2.21 6.41
N LEU A 6 1.95 -1.22 5.54
CA LEU A 6 1.50 0.13 5.88
C LEU A 6 0.07 0.30 5.42
N HIS A 7 -0.84 0.45 6.38
CA HIS A 7 -2.27 0.65 6.15
C HIS A 7 -2.75 1.95 6.79
N VAL A 8 -3.84 2.51 6.26
CA VAL A 8 -4.46 3.74 6.75
C VAL A 8 -5.79 3.41 7.42
N ILE A 9 -6.19 4.22 8.40
CA ILE A 9 -7.36 3.95 9.25
C ILE A 9 -8.68 4.42 8.62
N ASP A 10 -8.61 5.24 7.59
CA ASP A 10 -9.72 5.91 6.91
C ASP A 10 -10.27 5.10 5.71
N THR A 11 -9.76 3.91 5.44
CA THR A 11 -10.26 2.99 4.39
C THR A 11 -10.97 1.78 5.00
N PRO A 12 -12.17 1.95 5.59
CA PRO A 12 -12.80 0.95 6.45
C PRO A 12 -13.25 -0.32 5.71
N ASP A 13 -13.40 -0.27 4.39
CA ASP A 13 -13.75 -1.43 3.57
C ASP A 13 -12.52 -2.28 3.19
N VAL A 14 -11.30 -1.78 3.42
CA VAL A 14 -10.05 -2.50 3.16
C VAL A 14 -9.73 -3.43 4.35
N GLY A 15 -10.23 -4.65 4.26
CA GLY A 15 -10.07 -5.69 5.28
C GLY A 15 -8.87 -6.63 5.09
N ALA A 16 -8.80 -7.64 5.95
CA ALA A 16 -7.70 -8.61 6.02
C ALA A 16 -7.43 -9.36 4.71
N ALA A 17 -8.45 -9.59 3.87
CA ALA A 17 -8.29 -10.25 2.58
C ALA A 17 -7.40 -9.44 1.61
N VAL A 18 -7.55 -8.11 1.59
CA VAL A 18 -6.68 -7.23 0.81
C VAL A 18 -5.26 -7.28 1.36
N VAL A 19 -5.11 -7.17 2.69
CA VAL A 19 -3.81 -7.21 3.36
C VAL A 19 -3.05 -8.50 3.04
N ALA A 20 -3.70 -9.65 3.18
CA ALA A 20 -3.10 -10.95 2.87
C ALA A 20 -2.65 -11.02 1.40
N ARG A 21 -3.51 -10.63 0.45
CA ARG A 21 -3.20 -10.67 -0.99
C ARG A 21 -1.97 -9.82 -1.32
N VAL A 22 -1.85 -8.62 -0.76
CA VAL A 22 -0.71 -7.73 -1.01
C VAL A 22 0.56 -8.27 -0.36
N ILE A 23 0.47 -8.85 0.85
CA ILE A 23 1.61 -9.51 1.51
C ILE A 23 2.12 -10.67 0.65
N ASP A 24 1.23 -11.55 0.20
CA ASP A 24 1.61 -12.73 -0.60
C ASP A 24 2.33 -12.30 -1.89
N ARG A 25 1.86 -11.24 -2.54
CA ARG A 25 2.53 -10.66 -3.72
C ARG A 25 3.90 -10.08 -3.40
N ALA A 26 4.05 -9.35 -2.30
CA ALA A 26 5.35 -8.84 -1.88
C ALA A 26 6.33 -9.97 -1.55
N LEU A 27 5.87 -11.06 -0.92
CA LEU A 27 6.69 -12.22 -0.59
C LEU A 27 7.18 -12.97 -1.84
N ALA A 28 6.33 -13.05 -2.88
CA ALA A 28 6.69 -13.67 -4.15
C ALA A 28 7.56 -12.78 -5.05
N SER A 29 7.53 -11.45 -4.84
CA SER A 29 8.28 -10.48 -5.64
C SER A 29 9.77 -10.53 -5.35
N ARG A 30 10.60 -10.40 -6.40
CA ARG A 30 12.04 -10.19 -6.25
C ARG A 30 12.36 -8.87 -5.56
N ALA A 31 11.58 -7.82 -5.82
CA ALA A 31 11.78 -6.51 -5.21
C ALA A 31 11.23 -6.46 -3.79
N GLY A 32 10.30 -7.34 -3.40
CA GLY A 32 9.73 -7.31 -2.05
C GLY A 32 8.90 -6.05 -1.80
N LEU A 33 8.31 -5.51 -2.87
CA LEU A 33 7.47 -4.31 -2.88
C LEU A 33 6.14 -4.66 -3.53
N ALA A 34 5.04 -4.38 -2.84
CA ALA A 34 3.70 -4.50 -3.41
C ALA A 34 2.79 -3.39 -2.90
N ARG A 35 1.81 -3.00 -3.70
CA ARG A 35 0.81 -1.99 -3.36
C ARG A 35 -0.56 -2.41 -3.87
N ALA A 36 -1.59 -2.23 -3.04
CA ALA A 36 -2.97 -2.40 -3.46
C ALA A 36 -3.37 -1.40 -4.55
N TYR A 37 -4.13 -1.87 -5.52
CA TYR A 37 -4.79 -1.06 -6.55
C TYR A 37 -6.29 -1.37 -6.57
N PHE A 38 -7.07 -0.33 -6.79
CA PHE A 38 -8.53 -0.38 -6.90
C PHE A 38 -8.90 0.27 -8.25
N GLY A 39 -8.97 -0.55 -9.29
CA GLY A 39 -8.88 -0.13 -10.68
C GLY A 39 -7.54 0.54 -10.96
N GLU A 40 -7.59 1.69 -11.63
CA GLU A 40 -6.40 2.50 -11.91
C GLU A 40 -5.87 3.28 -10.70
N ARG A 41 -6.58 3.22 -9.56
CA ARG A 41 -6.24 4.01 -8.37
C ARG A 41 -5.28 3.23 -7.47
N PRO A 42 -4.10 3.79 -7.17
CA PRO A 42 -3.18 3.17 -6.22
C PRO A 42 -3.63 3.45 -4.78
N GLY A 43 -3.68 2.43 -3.93
CA GLY A 43 -4.23 2.49 -2.59
C GLY A 43 -3.34 1.88 -1.51
N HIS A 44 -3.96 1.52 -0.39
CA HIS A 44 -3.36 0.82 0.75
C HIS A 44 -3.96 -0.60 0.90
N PRO A 45 -3.22 -1.56 1.48
CA PRO A 45 -1.89 -1.38 2.08
C PRO A 45 -0.75 -1.34 1.06
N VAL A 46 0.39 -0.85 1.53
CA VAL A 46 1.69 -0.96 0.87
C VAL A 46 2.56 -1.92 1.69
N VAL A 47 3.20 -2.90 1.05
CA VAL A 47 4.09 -3.86 1.72
C VAL A 47 5.53 -3.65 1.24
N LEU A 48 6.45 -3.55 2.21
CA LEU A 48 7.85 -3.18 1.98
C LEU A 48 8.81 -4.16 2.69
N ALA A 49 9.70 -4.79 1.93
CA ALA A 49 10.82 -5.52 2.51
C ALA A 49 11.81 -4.60 3.22
N ARG A 50 12.48 -5.10 4.27
CA ARG A 50 13.43 -4.37 5.13
C ARG A 50 14.46 -3.52 4.39
N ARG A 51 14.95 -3.99 3.24
CA ARG A 51 15.93 -3.30 2.39
C ARG A 51 15.46 -1.93 1.89
N HIS A 52 14.16 -1.71 1.77
CA HIS A 52 13.59 -0.46 1.27
C HIS A 52 13.34 0.59 2.36
N TRP A 53 13.39 0.21 3.63
CA TRP A 53 12.95 1.08 4.72
C TRP A 53 13.78 2.38 4.79
N ARG A 54 15.10 2.31 4.60
CA ARG A 54 15.96 3.49 4.63
C ARG A 54 15.60 4.48 3.52
N ASP A 55 15.43 3.99 2.29
CA ASP A 55 15.11 4.84 1.14
C ASP A 55 13.70 5.44 1.23
N VAL A 56 12.74 4.66 1.73
CA VAL A 56 11.37 5.14 1.97
C VAL A 56 11.37 6.23 3.02
N LEU A 57 12.04 6.03 4.15
CA LEU A 57 12.14 7.04 5.21
C LEU A 57 12.84 8.32 4.72
N ALA A 58 13.83 8.21 3.83
CA ALA A 58 14.47 9.37 3.22
C ALA A 58 13.57 10.11 2.21
N ALA A 59 12.57 9.44 1.63
CA ALA A 59 11.64 10.02 0.66
C ALA A 59 10.35 10.55 1.29
N VAL A 60 10.08 10.24 2.56
CA VAL A 60 8.93 10.73 3.32
C VAL A 60 9.30 12.04 3.99
N SER A 61 8.54 13.11 3.70
CA SER A 61 8.71 14.42 4.32
C SER A 61 7.39 15.17 4.38
N GLY A 62 7.05 15.74 5.54
CA GLY A 62 5.75 16.41 5.75
C GLY A 62 4.58 15.51 5.34
N ASP A 63 3.76 16.00 4.41
CA ASP A 63 2.58 15.29 3.88
C ASP A 63 2.90 14.32 2.74
N THR A 64 4.18 14.17 2.36
CA THR A 64 4.58 13.25 1.30
C THR A 64 4.80 11.86 1.87
N GLY A 65 3.81 10.98 1.70
CA GLY A 65 3.94 9.56 2.06
C GLY A 65 4.85 8.75 1.13
N ALA A 66 5.01 7.46 1.45
CA ALA A 66 5.84 6.50 0.71
C ALA A 66 5.46 6.35 -0.78
N GLY A 67 4.27 6.81 -1.18
CA GLY A 67 3.83 6.81 -2.57
C GLY A 67 4.78 7.51 -3.54
N SER A 68 5.53 8.53 -3.09
CA SER A 68 6.53 9.20 -3.94
C SER A 68 7.68 8.24 -4.33
N TYR A 69 8.17 7.44 -3.38
CA TYR A 69 9.20 6.43 -3.59
C TYR A 69 8.72 5.34 -4.55
N LEU A 70 7.49 4.86 -4.35
CA LEU A 70 6.91 3.77 -5.15
C LEU A 70 6.69 4.18 -6.61
N ARG A 71 6.20 5.40 -6.87
CA ARG A 71 5.94 5.88 -8.25
C ARG A 71 7.18 5.96 -9.12
N ARG A 72 8.38 6.04 -8.53
CA ARG A 72 9.65 6.11 -9.27
C ARG A 72 10.21 4.72 -9.62
N ARG A 73 9.51 3.65 -9.26
CA ARG A 73 10.01 2.28 -9.37
C ARG A 73 9.12 1.43 -10.27
N ALA A 74 9.76 0.75 -11.22
CA ALA A 74 9.10 -0.19 -12.13
C ALA A 74 8.98 -1.61 -11.55
N ASP A 75 9.63 -1.88 -10.42
CA ASP A 75 9.68 -3.20 -9.77
C ASP A 75 8.71 -3.33 -8.58
N VAL A 76 7.74 -2.41 -8.47
CA VAL A 76 6.64 -2.53 -7.50
C VAL A 76 5.54 -3.39 -8.09
N GLU A 77 5.09 -4.41 -7.36
CA GLU A 77 3.91 -5.18 -7.76
C GLU A 77 2.63 -4.36 -7.52
N ASN A 78 1.90 -4.08 -8.60
CA ASN A 78 0.58 -3.46 -8.53
C ASN A 78 -0.47 -4.56 -8.37
N VAL A 79 -1.09 -4.64 -7.21
CA VAL A 79 -1.96 -5.75 -6.83
C VAL A 79 -3.43 -5.32 -6.92
N ASP A 80 -4.12 -5.76 -7.96
CA ASP A 80 -5.55 -5.51 -8.11
C ASP A 80 -6.35 -6.18 -6.97
N CYS A 81 -7.11 -5.35 -6.25
CA CYS A 81 -7.95 -5.70 -5.12
C CYS A 81 -9.39 -5.18 -5.29
N SER A 82 -9.78 -4.80 -6.51
CA SER A 82 -11.09 -4.19 -6.81
C SER A 82 -12.28 -5.13 -6.59
N ASP A 83 -12.02 -6.44 -6.57
CA ASP A 83 -12.98 -7.49 -6.21
C ASP A 83 -13.20 -7.63 -4.70
N LEU A 84 -12.31 -7.06 -3.87
CA LEU A 84 -12.33 -7.20 -2.42
C LEU A 84 -12.78 -5.94 -1.68
N ALA A 85 -12.43 -4.77 -2.19
CA ALA A 85 -12.78 -3.49 -1.58
C ALA A 85 -12.81 -2.38 -2.65
N SER A 86 -13.42 -1.24 -2.31
CA SER A 86 -13.37 -0.04 -3.13
C SER A 86 -12.13 0.81 -2.87
N GLY A 87 -11.52 0.68 -1.69
CA GLY A 87 -10.37 1.49 -1.29
C GLY A 87 -10.69 2.97 -1.19
N ARG A 88 -11.97 3.31 -0.92
CA ARG A 88 -12.38 4.69 -0.68
C ARG A 88 -12.05 5.05 0.76
N ASP A 89 -11.37 6.17 0.88
CA ASP A 89 -11.18 6.94 2.09
C ASP A 89 -12.49 7.59 2.54
N VAL A 90 -12.69 7.64 3.85
CA VAL A 90 -13.79 8.36 4.50
C VAL A 90 -13.19 9.56 5.23
N ASP A 91 -13.12 10.69 4.52
CA ASP A 91 -12.50 11.93 5.01
C ASP A 91 -13.41 12.78 5.93
N GLU A 92 -14.69 12.42 6.09
CA GLU A 92 -15.65 13.22 6.86
C GLU A 92 -16.45 12.38 7.86
N ALA A 93 -16.43 12.79 9.13
CA ALA A 93 -17.44 12.35 10.08
C ALA A 93 -18.79 12.81 9.55
N ALA A 94 -19.77 11.91 9.46
CA ALA A 94 -21.15 12.26 9.15
C ALA A 94 -21.55 13.44 10.06
N ARG A 95 -21.74 14.62 9.47
CA ARG A 95 -22.25 15.76 10.24
C ARG A 95 -23.65 15.39 10.75
N PRO A 96 -23.94 15.65 12.05
CA PRO A 96 -25.25 15.38 12.61
C PRO A 96 -26.35 16.21 11.95
#